data_AF-A0A2N1F6I1-F1
#
_entry.id   AF-A0A2N1F6I1-F1
#
_cell.length_a   1.000
_cell.length_b   1.000
_cell.length_c   1.000
_cell.angle_alpha   90.00
_cell.angle_beta   90.00
_cell.angle_gamma   90.00
#
_symmetry.space_group_name_H-M   'P 1'
#
loop_
_entity.id
_entity.type
_entity.pdbx_description
1 polymer ?
#
loop_
_entity_poly.entity_id
_entity_poly.type
_entity_poly.pdbx_seq_one_letter_code
_entity_poly.pdbx_strand_id
1 'polypeptide(L)'
;MLNKNLNYFPEINPTWLLTGKEKMLLQAKINKKAVKEVGLAYINQTLNKQVKTSILFFFSEDEEVRNTLPAYIKKVIIKVKIESLYNGSLKRKQSHLNKNYSY
;
A
#
# COMPACT_ATOMS: atom_id res chain seq x y z
N MET A 1 -4.14 -39.43 15.36
CA MET A 1 -3.98 -38.07 15.91
C MET A 1 -4.64 -36.98 15.05
N LEU A 2 -4.57 -37.10 13.72
CA LEU A 2 -5.14 -36.16 12.73
C LEU A 2 -6.66 -35.86 12.89
N ASN A 3 -7.44 -36.88 13.24
CA ASN A 3 -8.90 -36.76 13.39
C ASN A 3 -9.34 -35.81 14.54
N LYS A 4 -8.48 -35.62 15.56
CA LYS A 4 -8.79 -34.71 16.68
C LYS A 4 -8.66 -33.23 16.29
N ASN A 5 -7.76 -32.88 15.36
CA ASN A 5 -7.53 -31.50 14.93
C ASN A 5 -8.61 -31.01 13.96
N LEU A 6 -9.17 -31.91 13.14
CA LEU A 6 -10.28 -31.60 12.23
C LEU A 6 -11.58 -31.26 12.98
N ASN A 7 -11.77 -31.81 14.18
CA ASN A 7 -12.92 -31.45 15.03
C ASN A 7 -12.89 -29.99 15.51
N TYR A 8 -11.71 -29.36 15.58
CA TYR A 8 -11.61 -27.93 15.92
C TYR A 8 -12.01 -27.00 14.77
N PHE A 9 -11.97 -27.49 13.53
CA PHE A 9 -12.30 -26.71 12.34
C PHE A 9 -13.34 -27.46 11.49
N PRO A 10 -14.57 -27.63 12.02
CA PRO A 10 -15.59 -28.45 11.37
C PRO A 10 -16.15 -27.82 10.08
N GLU A 11 -15.65 -26.67 9.67
CA GLU A 11 -15.90 -25.99 8.39
C GLU A 11 -14.90 -26.38 7.29
N ILE A 12 -13.77 -26.98 7.65
CA ILE A 12 -12.73 -27.41 6.71
C ILE A 12 -13.02 -28.83 6.22
N ASN A 13 -12.94 -29.02 4.91
CA ASN A 13 -13.04 -30.34 4.29
C ASN A 13 -11.78 -31.16 4.61
N PRO A 14 -11.90 -32.31 5.31
CA PRO A 14 -10.76 -33.16 5.62
C PRO A 14 -10.06 -33.68 4.37
N THR A 15 -10.80 -33.97 3.30
CA THR A 15 -10.22 -34.46 2.04
C THR A 15 -9.28 -33.42 1.44
N TRP A 16 -9.68 -32.15 1.44
CA TRP A 16 -8.82 -31.05 0.99
C TRP A 16 -7.58 -30.90 1.87
N LEU A 17 -7.74 -30.96 3.20
CA LEU A 17 -6.61 -30.83 4.12
C LEU A 17 -5.55 -31.91 3.91
N LEU A 18 -5.99 -33.13 3.59
CA LEU A 18 -5.11 -34.30 3.48
C LEU A 18 -4.56 -34.54 2.08
N THR A 19 -5.27 -34.09 1.05
CA THR A 19 -4.94 -34.42 -0.35
C THR A 19 -4.80 -33.20 -1.26
N GLY A 20 -5.19 -32.02 -0.80
CA GLY A 20 -5.27 -30.79 -1.61
C GLY A 20 -6.38 -30.81 -2.67
N LYS A 21 -7.16 -31.88 -2.76
CA LYS A 21 -8.24 -32.05 -3.74
C LYS A 21 -9.58 -31.60 -3.14
N GLU A 22 -10.51 -31.21 -4.01
CA GLU A 22 -11.83 -30.64 -3.65
C GLU A 22 -11.78 -29.22 -3.06
N LYS A 23 -12.94 -28.70 -2.64
CA LYS A 23 -13.05 -27.37 -2.02
C LYS A 23 -12.65 -27.44 -0.55
N MET A 24 -11.83 -26.49 -0.12
CA MET A 24 -11.37 -26.33 1.27
C MET A 24 -12.51 -26.16 2.27
N LEU A 25 -13.54 -25.38 1.91
CA LEU A 25 -14.64 -25.05 2.82
C LEU A 25 -15.91 -25.82 2.46
N LEU A 26 -16.55 -26.39 3.49
CA LEU A 26 -17.85 -27.04 3.35
C LEU A 26 -18.94 -25.99 3.13
N GLN A 27 -19.61 -26.05 1.97
CA GLN A 27 -20.57 -25.03 1.50
C GLN A 27 -21.72 -24.73 2.47
N ALA A 28 -22.11 -25.70 3.31
CA ALA A 28 -23.17 -25.56 4.31
C ALA A 28 -22.86 -24.50 5.41
N LYS A 29 -21.60 -24.10 5.58
CA LYS A 29 -21.19 -23.12 6.62
C LYS A 29 -20.74 -21.76 6.07
N ILE A 30 -20.62 -21.61 4.76
CA ILE A 30 -20.17 -20.36 4.10
C ILE A 30 -21.17 -19.21 4.36
N ASN A 31 -22.45 -19.53 4.57
CA ASN A 31 -23.51 -18.52 4.72
C ASN A 31 -23.55 -17.80 6.08
N LYS A 32 -22.77 -18.20 7.10
CA LYS A 32 -22.94 -17.64 8.47
C LYS A 32 -21.84 -16.73 9.00
N LYS A 33 -20.69 -16.60 8.33
CA LYS A 33 -19.63 -15.61 8.64
C LYS A 33 -18.48 -15.86 7.66
N ALA A 34 -18.68 -15.53 6.39
CA ALA A 34 -17.52 -15.25 5.54
C ALA A 34 -16.86 -14.01 6.16
N VAL A 35 -15.82 -14.21 6.96
CA VAL A 35 -14.92 -13.15 7.39
C VAL A 35 -14.42 -12.53 6.09
N LYS A 36 -14.89 -11.31 5.79
CA LYS A 36 -14.30 -10.52 4.71
C LYS A 36 -12.81 -10.51 5.00
N GLU A 37 -12.04 -11.09 4.11
CA GLU A 37 -10.60 -10.94 4.11
C GLU A 37 -10.36 -9.43 3.99
N VAL A 38 -10.10 -8.78 5.13
CA VAL A 38 -9.65 -7.40 5.12
C VAL A 38 -8.29 -7.50 4.49
N GLY A 39 -8.20 -7.21 3.19
CA GLY A 39 -6.94 -7.18 2.47
C GLY A 39 -5.94 -6.45 3.34
N LEU A 40 -4.98 -7.20 3.90
CA LEU A 40 -4.00 -6.64 4.79
C LEU A 40 -3.13 -5.72 3.94
N ALA A 41 -3.53 -4.45 3.83
CA ALA A 41 -2.68 -3.35 3.44
C ALA A 41 -1.67 -3.13 4.59
N TYR A 42 -0.91 -4.16 4.94
CA TYR A 42 0.17 -4.08 5.90
C TYR A 42 1.39 -3.51 5.18
N ILE A 43 1.26 -2.28 4.68
CA ILE A 43 2.42 -1.48 4.30
C ILE A 43 3.08 -1.13 5.63
N ASN A 44 3.93 -2.03 6.12
CA ASN A 44 4.70 -1.80 7.33
C ASN A 44 5.63 -0.62 7.06
N GLN A 45 5.21 0.58 7.50
CA GLN A 45 5.90 1.84 7.23
C GLN A 45 7.34 1.80 7.73
N THR A 46 7.60 1.03 8.79
CA THR A 46 8.93 0.79 9.35
C THR A 46 9.81 -0.01 8.39
N LEU A 47 9.32 -1.12 7.84
CA LEU A 47 10.04 -1.89 6.83
C LEU A 47 10.31 -1.07 5.56
N ASN A 48 9.31 -0.31 5.12
CA ASN A 48 9.44 0.54 3.94
C ASN A 48 10.49 1.66 4.15
N LYS A 49 10.54 2.22 5.37
CA LYS A 49 11.58 3.18 5.77
C LYS A 49 12.97 2.52 5.78
N GLN A 50 13.09 1.33 6.37
CA GLN A 50 14.36 0.59 6.45
C GLN A 50 14.91 0.23 5.07
N VAL A 51 14.07 -0.32 4.18
CA VAL A 51 14.46 -0.66 2.79
C VAL A 51 14.92 0.60 2.04
N LYS A 52 14.18 1.71 2.16
CA LYS A 52 14.57 2.99 1.53
C LYS A 52 15.92 3.49 2.06
N THR A 53 16.16 3.42 3.37
CA THR A 53 17.45 3.85 3.94
C THR A 53 18.61 2.96 3.50
N SER A 54 18.41 1.64 3.42
CA SER A 54 19.44 0.70 2.95
C SER A 54 19.77 0.93 1.48
N ILE A 55 18.76 1.16 0.63
CA ILE A 55 18.94 1.48 -0.79
C ILE A 55 19.71 2.79 -0.96
N LEU A 56 19.36 3.83 -0.20
CA LEU A 56 20.08 5.11 -0.18
C LEU A 56 21.53 4.96 0.26
N PHE A 57 21.80 4.08 1.23
CA PHE A 57 23.14 3.78 1.69
C PHE A 57 23.98 3.14 0.58
N PHE A 58 23.46 2.11 -0.09
CA PHE A 58 24.15 1.45 -1.20
C PHE A 58 24.40 2.40 -2.38
N PHE A 59 23.42 3.25 -2.72
CA PHE A 59 23.63 4.27 -3.74
C PHE A 59 24.65 5.34 -3.34
N SER A 60 24.89 5.53 -2.05
CA SER A 60 25.90 6.48 -1.58
C SER A 60 27.31 5.89 -1.57
N GLU A 61 27.50 4.58 -1.72
CA GLU A 61 28.85 3.99 -1.80
C GLU A 61 29.59 4.40 -3.08
N ASP A 62 28.84 4.64 -4.16
CA ASP A 62 29.36 5.18 -5.41
C ASP A 62 29.56 6.70 -5.32
N GLU A 63 30.78 7.17 -5.61
CA GLU A 63 31.17 8.58 -5.51
C GLU A 63 30.42 9.47 -6.51
N GLU A 64 30.12 8.96 -7.71
CA GLU A 64 29.39 9.71 -8.72
C GLU A 64 27.93 9.89 -8.29
N VAL A 65 27.32 8.84 -7.77
CA VAL A 65 25.93 8.87 -7.29
C VAL A 65 25.80 9.72 -6.03
N ARG A 66 26.75 9.63 -5.10
CA ARG A 66 26.80 10.46 -3.89
C ARG A 66 26.79 11.96 -4.21
N ASN A 67 27.46 12.37 -5.28
CA ASN A 67 27.58 13.77 -5.67
C ASN A 67 26.39 14.27 -6.52
N THR A 68 25.86 13.42 -7.41
CA THR A 68 24.83 13.81 -8.39
C THR A 68 23.40 13.68 -7.85
N LEU A 69 23.13 12.66 -7.04
CA LEU A 69 21.80 12.35 -6.54
C LEU A 69 21.21 13.46 -5.64
N PRO A 70 21.96 14.06 -4.69
CA PRO A 70 21.43 15.15 -3.87
C PRO A 70 21.07 16.40 -4.68
N ALA A 71 21.88 16.72 -5.70
CA ALA A 71 21.64 17.87 -6.59
C ALA A 71 20.35 17.67 -7.41
N TYR A 72 20.15 16.45 -7.93
CA TYR A 72 18.94 16.09 -8.65
C TYR A 72 17.70 16.14 -7.74
N ILE A 73 17.77 15.54 -6.54
CA ILE A 73 16.67 15.56 -5.56
C ILE A 73 16.29 17.01 -5.21
N LYS A 74 17.26 17.88 -4.97
CA LYS A 74 17.01 19.30 -4.66
C LYS A 74 16.28 20.01 -5.81
N LYS A 75 16.68 19.75 -7.05
CA LYS A 75 16.02 20.29 -8.25
C LYS A 75 14.57 19.80 -8.37
N VAL A 76 14.32 18.52 -8.11
CA VAL A 76 12.97 17.93 -8.12
C VAL A 76 12.08 18.56 -7.03
N ILE A 77 12.59 18.71 -5.81
CA ILE A 77 11.84 19.33 -4.69
C ILE A 77 11.45 20.77 -5.03
N ILE A 78 12.37 21.54 -5.61
CA ILE A 78 12.09 22.93 -6.02
C ILE A 78 10.99 22.96 -7.09
N LYS A 79 11.06 22.07 -8.09
CA LYS A 79 10.04 21.98 -9.14
C LYS A 79 8.66 21.67 -8.56
N VAL A 80 8.54 20.68 -7.68
CA VAL A 80 7.28 20.31 -7.01
C VAL A 80 6.75 21.47 -6.16
N LYS A 81 7.63 22.21 -5.48
CA LYS A 81 7.24 23.38 -4.68
C LYS A 81 6.73 24.54 -5.54
N ILE A 82 7.33 24.77 -6.70
CA ILE A 82 6.88 25.79 -7.65
C ILE A 82 5.51 25.41 -8.24
N GLU A 83 5.33 24.15 -8.65
CA GLU A 83 4.06 23.65 -9.18
C GLU A 83 2.93 23.74 -8.15
N SER A 84 3.19 23.44 -6.88
CA SER A 84 2.18 23.57 -5.82
C SER A 84 1.78 25.03 -5.55
N LEU A 85 2.75 25.96 -5.59
CA LEU A 85 2.49 27.40 -5.46
C LEU A 85 1.70 27.96 -6.64
N TYR A 86 2.02 27.53 -7.86
CA TYR A 86 1.31 27.92 -9.07
C TYR A 86 -0.14 27.43 -9.06
N ASN A 87 -0.35 26.14 -8.76
CA ASN A 87 -1.69 25.53 -8.67
C ASN A 87 -2.54 26.14 -7.55
N GLY A 88 -1.94 26.47 -6.39
CA GLY A 88 -2.62 27.18 -5.31
C GLY A 88 -3.03 28.62 -5.69
N SER A 89 -2.26 29.27 -6.55
CA SER A 89 -2.55 30.64 -7.01
C SER A 89 -3.62 30.68 -8.10
N LEU A 90 -3.63 29.68 -8.99
CA LEU A 90 -4.70 29.47 -9.97
C LEU A 90 -6.06 29.21 -9.31
N LYS A 91 -6.11 28.33 -8.30
CA LYS A 91 -7.34 28.05 -7.54
C LYS A 91 -7.91 29.29 -6.85
N ARG A 92 -7.03 30.17 -6.31
CA ARG A 92 -7.46 31.44 -5.71
C ARG A 92 -8.03 32.41 -6.74
N LYS A 93 -7.39 32.57 -7.91
CA LYS A 93 -7.92 33.42 -8.98
C LYS A 93 -9.29 32.95 -9.50
N GLN A 94 -9.49 31.64 -9.65
CA GLN A 94 -10.78 31.08 -10.08
C GLN A 94 -11.89 31.28 -9.03
N SER A 95 -11.58 31.21 -7.73
CA SER A 95 -12.59 31.46 -6.69
C SER A 95 -13.02 32.92 -6.60
N HIS A 96 -12.11 33.86 -6.88
CA HIS A 96 -12.44 35.28 -6.98
C HIS A 96 -13.27 35.59 -8.22
N LEU A 97 -12.98 34.96 -9.37
CA LEU A 97 -13.78 35.11 -10.58
C LEU A 97 -15.20 34.55 -10.40
N ASN A 98 -15.36 33.34 -9.87
CA ASN A 98 -16.69 32.75 -9.68
C ASN A 98 -17.56 33.51 -8.67
N LYS A 99 -16.98 34.19 -7.67
CA LYS A 99 -17.74 35.05 -6.75
C LYS A 99 -18.28 36.32 -7.42
N ASN A 100 -17.65 36.79 -8.49
CA ASN A 100 -18.07 37.99 -9.21
C ASN A 100 -19.14 37.71 -10.29
N TYR A 101 -19.47 36.43 -10.55
CA TYR A 101 -20.48 36.01 -11.54
C TYR A 101 -21.71 35.32 -10.92
N SER A 102 -21.83 35.30 -9.58
CA SER A 102 -23.06 34.86 -8.90
C SER A 102 -23.96 36.07 -8.64
N TYR A 103 -24.80 36.41 -9.63
CA TYR A 103 -26.01 37.22 -9.48
C TYR A 103 -27.23 36.32 -9.57
#